data_AF-A0A830B4Z1-F1
#
_entry.id   AF-A0A830B4Z1-F1
#
_cell.length_a   1.000
_cell.length_b   1.000
_cell.length_c   1.000
_cell.angle_alpha   90.00
_cell.angle_beta   90.00
_cell.angle_gamma   90.00
#
_symmetry.space_group_name_H-M   'P 1'
#
loop_
_entity.id
_entity.type
_entity.pdbx_description
1 polymer ?
#
loop_
_entity_poly.entity_id
_entity_poly.type
_entity_poly.pdbx_seq_one_letter_code
_entity_poly.pdbx_strand_id
1 'polypeptide(L)' 'MLKFLVLEIYNENVVDLLNRESGSLRLLDDPERGTNVDKLIEELVKDDQHLRHLISICEAQRRVGETALNDKSSRSH' A
#
# COMPACT_ATOMS: atom_id res chain seq x y z
N MET A 1 -0.33 -15.33 -15.76
CA MET A 1 -1.09 -15.08 -14.52
C MET A 1 -0.65 -13.73 -13.99
N LEU A 2 -1.57 -12.77 -13.85
CA LEU A 2 -1.27 -11.41 -13.39
C LEU A 2 -1.57 -11.31 -11.90
N LYS A 3 -0.64 -10.73 -11.14
CA LYS A 3 -0.77 -10.46 -9.71
C LYS A 3 -0.88 -8.95 -9.50
N PHE A 4 -1.69 -8.56 -8.54
CA PHE A 4 -1.91 -7.17 -8.17
C PHE A 4 -1.62 -6.99 -6.68
N LEU A 5 -0.82 -5.97 -6.37
CA LEU A 5 -0.48 -5.54 -5.03
C LEU A 5 -0.43 -4.01 -5.03
N VAL A 6 -0.83 -3.39 -3.93
CA VAL A 6 -0.78 -1.94 -3.76
C VAL A 6 -0.46 -1.62 -2.31
N LEU A 7 0.54 -0.78 -2.12
CA LEU A 7 0.95 -0.28 -0.82
C LEU A 7 0.89 1.24 -0.78
N GLU A 8 0.59 1.78 0.40
CA GLU A 8 0.65 3.20 0.72
C GLU A 8 1.79 3.43 1.71
N ILE A 9 2.65 4.41 1.43
CA ILE A 9 3.67 4.88 2.37
C ILE A 9 3.24 6.28 2.82
N TYR A 10 2.93 6.43 4.10
CA TYR A 10 2.50 7.70 4.67
C TYR A 10 3.11 7.87 6.07
N ASN A 11 3.81 8.98 6.30
CA ASN A 11 4.48 9.26 7.57
C ASN A 11 5.33 8.06 8.04
N GLU A 12 6.17 7.53 7.14
CA GLU A 12 7.04 6.36 7.36
C GLU A 12 6.31 5.03 7.70
N ASN A 13 4.98 5.01 7.63
CA ASN A 13 4.18 3.79 7.80
C ASN A 13 3.85 3.21 6.43
N VAL A 14 4.13 1.93 6.24
CA VAL A 14 3.78 1.16 5.04
C VAL A 14 2.48 0.43 5.32
N VAL A 15 1.46 0.55 4.47
CA VAL A 15 0.15 -0.08 4.67
C VAL A 15 -0.29 -0.77 3.40
N ASP A 16 -0.92 -1.93 3.53
CA ASP A 16 -1.55 -2.65 2.42
C ASP A 16 -2.90 -2.00 2.07
N LEU A 17 -3.09 -1.59 0.81
CA LEU A 17 -4.36 -1.00 0.32
C LEU A 17 -5.36 -2.05 -0.20
N LEU A 18 -5.02 -3.33 -0.16
CA LEU A 18 -5.96 -4.44 -0.33
C LEU A 18 -6.45 -4.95 1.01
N ASN A 19 -5.64 -4.84 2.07
CA ASN A 19 -6.01 -5.22 3.43
C ASN A 19 -5.51 -4.23 4.50
N ARG A 20 -6.20 -3.09 4.61
CA ARG A 20 -5.85 -2.02 5.57
C ARG A 20 -5.97 -2.43 7.04
N GLU A 21 -6.74 -3.48 7.36
CA GLU A 21 -6.87 -4.01 8.73
C GLU A 21 -5.56 -4.63 9.24
N SER A 22 -4.64 -5.00 8.35
CA SER A 22 -3.30 -5.48 8.69
C SER A 22 -2.46 -4.45 9.44
N GLY A 23 -2.84 -3.17 9.37
CA GLY A 23 -2.08 -2.06 9.96
C GLY A 23 -0.78 -1.79 9.22
N SER A 24 0.22 -1.27 9.94
CA SER A 24 1.54 -1.02 9.35
C SER A 24 2.26 -2.34 9.06
N LEU A 25 2.64 -2.54 7.81
CA LEU A 25 3.47 -3.63 7.35
C LEU A 25 4.90 -3.46 7.86
N ARG A 26 5.58 -4.59 8.09
CA ARG A 26 6.98 -4.62 8.50
C ARG A 26 7.86 -4.83 7.28
N LEU A 27 8.92 -4.04 7.20
CA LEU A 27 10.00 -4.29 6.25
C LEU A 27 10.97 -5.30 6.87
N LEU A 28 11.27 -6.36 6.12
CA LEU A 28 12.21 -7.40 6.49
C LEU A 28 13.35 -7.38 5.48
N ASP A 29 14.57 -7.12 5.94
CA ASP A 29 15.74 -7.19 5.07
C ASP A 29 16.23 -8.63 4.95
N ASP A 30 16.26 -9.14 3.71
CA ASP A 30 16.88 -10.41 3.37
C ASP A 30 18.22 -10.16 2.65
N PRO A 31 19.34 -10.75 3.10
CA PRO A 31 20.66 -10.49 2.52
C PRO A 31 20.82 -10.99 1.07
N GLU A 32 20.00 -11.92 0.60
CA GLU A 32 20.02 -12.43 -0.77
C GLU A 32 18.92 -11.82 -1.66
N ARG A 33 17.75 -11.52 -1.07
CA ARG A 33 16.54 -11.12 -1.79
C ARG A 33 16.21 -9.63 -1.66
N GLY A 34 16.96 -8.91 -0.83
CA GLY A 34 16.73 -7.49 -0.52
C GLY A 34 15.57 -7.28 0.45
N THR A 35 15.10 -6.04 0.56
CA THR A 35 13.99 -5.68 1.45
C THR A 35 12.67 -6.29 0.97
N ASN A 36 12.03 -7.07 1.84
CA ASN A 36 10.72 -7.67 1.66
C ASN A 36 9.67 -7.00 2.56
N VAL A 37 8.42 -6.97 2.12
CA VAL A 37 7.30 -6.44 2.92
C VAL A 37 6.52 -7.62 3.50
N ASP A 38 6.61 -7.82 4.81
CA ASP A 38 5.91 -8.90 5.50
C ASP A 38 4.39 -8.74 5.39
N LYS A 39 3.70 -9.85 5.14
CA LYS A 39 2.22 -9.95 5.05
C LYS A 39 1.55 -9.09 3.98
N LEU A 40 2.30 -8.64 2.96
CA LEU A 40 1.71 -7.99 1.80
C LEU A 40 0.81 -8.97 1.03
N ILE A 41 -0.43 -8.58 0.79
CA ILE A 41 -1.38 -9.38 0.04
C ILE A 41 -1.18 -9.19 -1.47
N GLU A 42 -1.16 -10.30 -2.19
CA GLU A 42 -1.17 -10.33 -3.65
C GLU A 42 -2.46 -10.97 -4.14
N GLU A 43 -3.25 -10.21 -4.91
CA GLU A 43 -4.49 -10.71 -5.50
C GLU A 43 -4.25 -11.20 -6.94
N LEU A 44 -4.79 -12.37 -7.29
CA LEU A 44 -4.74 -12.87 -8.67
C LEU A 44 -5.80 -12.18 -9.52
N VAL A 45 -5.35 -11.46 -10.54
CA VAL A 45 -6.23 -10.78 -11.49
C VAL A 45 -6.85 -11.81 -12.43
N LYS A 46 -8.18 -11.80 -12.51
CA LYS A 46 -8.98 -12.75 -13.30
C LYS A 46 -9.25 -12.19 -14.69
N ASP A 47 -9.61 -10.92 -14.75
CA ASP A 47 -9.94 -10.17 -15.96
C ASP A 47 -9.84 -8.65 -15.70
N ASP A 48 -10.13 -7.85 -16.74
CA ASP A 48 -10.11 -6.38 -16.67
C ASP A 48 -11.11 -5.81 -15.66
N GLN A 49 -12.29 -6.42 -15.51
CA GLN A 49 -13.30 -5.97 -14.56
C GLN A 49 -12.84 -6.19 -13.12
N HIS A 50 -12.20 -7.33 -12.85
CA HIS A 50 -11.60 -7.62 -11.55
C HIS A 50 -10.50 -6.60 -11.23
N LEU A 51 -9.61 -6.31 -12.18
CA LEU A 51 -8.56 -5.31 -11.98
C LEU A 51 -9.13 -3.92 -11.64
N ARG A 52 -10.14 -3.46 -12.39
CA ARG A 52 -10.80 -2.18 -12.11
C ARG A 52 -11.46 -2.14 -10.74
N HIS A 53 -12.04 -3.26 -10.31
CA HIS A 53 -12.63 -3.37 -8.97
C HIS A 53 -11.56 -3.25 -7.87
N LEU A 54 -10.43 -3.94 -8.02
CA LEU A 54 -9.31 -3.84 -7.08
C LEU A 54 -8.74 -2.42 -7.01
N ILE A 55 -8.58 -1.75 -8.16
CA ILE A 55 -8.16 -0.35 -8.20
C ILE A 55 -9.16 0.53 -7.43
N SER A 56 -10.46 0.36 -7.64
CA SER A 56 -11.48 1.14 -6.96
C SER A 56 -11.47 0.95 -5.44
N ILE A 57 -11.21 -0.28 -4.96
CA ILE A 57 -11.00 -0.56 -3.53
C ILE A 57 -9.80 0.22 -3.01
N CYS A 58 -8.66 0.15 -3.70
CA CYS A 58 -7.45 0.84 -3.28
C CYS A 58 -7.64 2.37 -3.25
N GLU A 59 -8.33 2.94 -4.24
CA GLU A 59 -8.66 4.37 -4.27
C GLU A 59 -9.55 4.79 -3.10
N ALA A 60 -10.55 3.99 -2.75
CA ALA A 60 -11.42 4.25 -1.60
C ALA A 60 -10.67 4.13 -0.27
N GLN A 61 -9.67 3.25 -0.18
CA GLN A 61 -8.86 3.06 1.02
C GLN A 61 -7.70 4.04 1.13
N ARG A 62 -7.24 4.63 0.01
CA ARG A 62 -6.10 5.57 -0.02
C ARG A 62 -6.42 6.80 0.83
N ARG A 63 -5.47 7.23 1.66
CA ARG A 63 -5.59 8.51 2.36
C ARG A 63 -5.35 9.63 1.35
N VAL A 64 -6.41 10.37 1.02
CA VAL A 64 -6.28 11.66 0.34
C VAL A 64 -5.68 12.64 1.34
N GLY A 65 -4.42 13.01 1.13
CA GLY A 65 -3.60 13.81 2.05
C GLY A 65 -4.00 15.27 2.25
N GLU A 66 -5.29 15.63 2.29
CA GLU A 66 -5.72 17.00 2.60
C GLU A 66 -7.00 17.04 3.45
N THR A 67 -6.81 17.15 4.78
CA THR A 67 -7.62 17.84 5.80
C THR A 67 -7.12 17.35 7.16
N ALA A 68 -6.10 17.94 7.81
CA ALA A 68 -6.28 19.17 8.58
C ALA A 68 -4.96 19.81 9.10
N LEU A 69 -3.77 19.48 8.57
CA LEU A 69 -2.51 20.05 9.09
C LEU A 69 -1.46 20.28 7.98
N ASN A 70 -1.77 21.21 7.06
CA ASN A 70 -0.76 21.89 6.25
C ASN A 70 0.00 22.95 7.07
N ASP A 71 0.52 22.60 8.26
CA ASP A 71 1.18 23.60 9.11
C ASP A 71 2.45 23.13 9.82
N LYS A 72 3.17 22.18 9.21
CA LYS A 72 4.60 22.10 9.45
C LYS A 72 5.33 21.62 8.20
N SER A 73 5.53 22.60 7.32
CA SER A 73 6.64 22.61 6.38
C SER A 73 7.91 22.09 7.04
N SER A 74 8.47 21.02 6.46
CA SER A 74 9.86 20.54 6.55
C SER A 74 9.93 19.06 6.93
N ARG A 75 10.53 18.28 6.00
CA ARG A 75 11.05 16.92 6.13
C ARG A 75 9.97 15.86 5.95
N SER A 76 10.07 14.94 4.99
CA SER A 76 11.25 14.18 4.58
C SER A 76 11.07 13.61 3.17
N HIS A 77 12.20 13.17 2.60
CA HIS A 77 12.43 12.67 1.24
C HIS A 77 11.47 11.56 0.77
#